data_AF-A0A7C5N3E5-F1
#
_entry.id   AF-A0A7C5N3E5-F1
#
_cell.length_a   1.000
_cell.length_b   1.000
_cell.length_c   1.000
_cell.angle_alpha   90.00
_cell.angle_beta   90.00
_cell.angle_gamma   90.00
#
_symmetry.space_group_name_H-M   'P 1'
#
loop_
_entity.id
_entity.type
_entity.pdbx_description
1 polymer ?
#
loop_
_entity_poly.entity_id
_entity_poly.type
_entity_poly.pdbx_seq_one_letter_code
_entity_poly.pdbx_strand_id
1 'polypeptide(L)'
;MRPLCTRFGARLAVALTTLVLVFSVAGSALAQVATAKANPSADDIEKAKNHMAAGVAFMQDPDGARYEEAYPEFRKAYELSGSLNALQNLAICAQKLELDGEAITYYEMVLDKKGDDLAENEKAQMERDLAALKAVVAWVTLSSDRPGVQVVDERTPRRGIPIRNRYEIGLQPKRLGLHPGNHKLVAKA
;
A
#
# COMPACT_ATOMS: atom_id res chain seq x y z
N MET A 1 -74.79 40.44 20.52
CA MET A 1 -74.20 40.29 21.87
C MET A 1 -73.32 39.05 21.88
N ARG A 2 -72.04 39.19 22.26
CA ARG A 2 -71.12 38.06 22.55
C ARG A 2 -71.38 37.53 23.97
N PRO A 3 -71.07 36.24 24.23
CA PRO A 3 -69.90 35.89 25.06
C PRO A 3 -69.13 34.67 24.48
N LEU A 4 -67.79 34.52 24.48
CA LEU A 4 -66.74 34.42 25.53
C LEU A 4 -66.78 33.13 26.38
N CYS A 5 -65.67 32.34 26.29
CA CYS A 5 -65.05 31.37 27.24
C CYS A 5 -64.75 29.98 26.62
N THR A 6 -63.47 29.64 26.32
CA THR A 6 -62.47 28.85 27.10
C THR A 6 -62.76 27.32 27.13
N ARG A 7 -61.86 26.34 26.94
CA ARG A 7 -60.45 26.08 27.34
C ARG A 7 -59.92 24.76 26.67
N PHE A 8 -58.60 24.68 26.47
CA PHE A 8 -57.65 23.53 26.67
C PHE A 8 -57.89 22.19 25.94
N GLY A 9 -57.00 21.71 25.06
CA GLY A 9 -55.72 21.00 25.33
C GLY A 9 -55.84 19.64 24.61
N ALA A 10 -54.90 19.09 23.85
CA ALA A 10 -53.49 18.82 24.09
C ALA A 10 -52.75 18.64 22.75
N ARG A 11 -51.49 19.06 22.67
CA ARG A 11 -50.60 18.75 21.54
C ARG A 11 -49.83 17.48 21.86
N LEU A 12 -50.09 16.40 21.12
CA LEU A 12 -49.29 15.18 21.13
C LEU A 12 -48.03 15.44 20.28
N ALA A 13 -46.86 15.57 20.93
CA ALA A 13 -45.59 15.61 20.25
C ALA A 13 -45.09 14.17 20.05
N VAL A 14 -45.14 13.68 18.80
CA VAL A 14 -44.52 12.41 18.41
C VAL A 14 -43.04 12.70 18.15
N ALA A 15 -42.17 12.26 19.06
CA ALA A 15 -40.73 12.31 18.89
C ALA A 15 -40.31 11.20 17.91
N LEU A 16 -39.86 11.61 16.72
CA LEU A 16 -39.35 10.72 15.67
C LEU A 16 -37.86 10.48 15.93
N THR A 17 -37.51 9.37 16.58
CA THR A 17 -36.13 8.97 16.83
C THR A 17 -35.52 8.36 15.56
N THR A 18 -34.68 9.12 14.86
CA THR A 18 -33.89 8.62 13.72
C THR A 18 -32.73 7.76 14.23
N LEU A 19 -32.85 6.44 14.07
CA LEU A 19 -31.77 5.47 14.24
C LEU A 19 -30.83 5.55 13.02
N VAL A 20 -29.73 6.28 13.13
CA VAL A 20 -28.66 6.27 12.11
C VAL A 20 -27.81 5.02 12.32
N LEU A 21 -27.96 4.06 11.43
CA LEU A 21 -27.15 2.85 11.37
C LEU A 21 -25.74 3.21 10.87
N VAL A 22 -24.75 3.22 11.77
CA VAL A 22 -23.34 3.38 11.39
C VAL A 22 -22.85 2.04 10.84
N PHE A 23 -22.81 1.89 9.52
CA PHE A 23 -22.05 0.82 8.88
C PHE A 23 -20.55 1.13 9.02
N SER A 24 -19.91 0.55 10.04
CA SER A 24 -18.45 0.44 10.07
C SER A 24 -18.03 -0.47 8.91
N VAL A 25 -17.53 0.13 7.84
CA VAL A 25 -16.81 -0.60 6.81
C VAL A 25 -15.58 -1.18 7.49
N ALA A 26 -15.56 -2.50 7.68
CA ALA A 26 -14.35 -3.22 8.04
C ALA A 26 -13.39 -3.11 6.85
N GLY A 27 -12.63 -2.02 6.81
CA GLY A 27 -11.58 -1.81 5.83
C GLY A 27 -10.57 -2.92 6.00
N SER A 28 -10.49 -3.83 5.03
CA SER A 28 -9.36 -4.74 4.90
C SER A 28 -8.13 -3.85 4.72
N ALA A 29 -7.31 -3.75 5.77
CA ALA A 29 -6.07 -3.02 5.69
C ALA A 29 -5.14 -3.80 4.76
N LEU A 30 -5.06 -3.32 3.53
CA LEU A 30 -4.02 -3.70 2.57
C LEU A 30 -2.65 -3.49 3.23
N ALA A 31 -1.63 -4.14 2.68
CA ALA A 31 -0.24 -3.81 2.99
C ALA A 31 -0.03 -2.27 2.97
N GLN A 32 1.03 -1.76 3.60
CA GLN A 32 1.30 -0.31 3.66
C GLN A 32 1.79 0.17 2.29
N VAL A 33 0.86 0.19 1.34
CA VAL A 33 1.04 0.67 -0.02
C VAL A 33 1.31 2.15 0.09
N ALA A 34 2.41 2.60 -0.49
CA ALA A 34 2.74 4.02 -0.52
C ALA A 34 1.59 4.83 -1.12
N THR A 35 1.27 5.97 -0.53
CA THR A 35 0.24 6.89 -1.02
C THR A 35 0.88 8.25 -1.28
N ALA A 36 0.61 8.82 -2.45
CA ALA A 36 1.09 10.14 -2.82
C ALA A 36 0.41 11.25 -2.00
N LYS A 37 1.15 12.32 -1.71
CA LYS A 37 0.60 13.56 -1.16
C LYS A 37 -0.31 14.23 -2.20
N ALA A 38 -1.51 14.64 -1.79
CA ALA A 38 -2.51 15.19 -2.70
C ALA A 38 -2.09 16.52 -3.35
N ASN A 39 -1.46 17.42 -2.58
CA ASN A 39 -0.98 18.72 -3.05
C ASN A 39 0.48 18.92 -2.60
N PRO A 40 1.47 18.49 -3.42
CA PRO A 40 2.88 18.65 -3.11
C PRO A 40 3.32 20.11 -3.28
N SER A 41 4.11 20.61 -2.33
CA SER A 41 4.76 21.92 -2.41
C SER A 41 6.01 21.88 -3.30
N ALA A 42 6.54 23.03 -3.70
CA ALA A 42 7.79 23.09 -4.47
C ALA A 42 8.97 22.40 -3.74
N ASP A 43 9.06 22.56 -2.42
CA ASP A 43 10.05 21.89 -1.57
C ASP A 43 9.85 20.37 -1.54
N ASP A 44 8.60 19.88 -1.50
CA ASP A 44 8.31 18.44 -1.61
C ASP A 44 8.78 17.89 -2.96
N ILE A 45 8.55 18.62 -4.06
CA ILE A 45 8.98 18.22 -5.40
C ILE A 45 10.51 18.19 -5.51
N GLU A 46 11.21 19.17 -4.92
CA GLU A 46 12.68 19.18 -4.90
C GLU A 46 13.23 17.98 -4.11
N LYS A 47 12.71 17.72 -2.91
CA LYS A 47 13.07 16.54 -2.12
C LYS A 47 12.77 15.24 -2.87
N ALA A 48 11.63 15.14 -3.53
CA ALA A 48 11.27 13.97 -4.33
C ALA A 48 12.25 13.72 -5.49
N LYS A 49 12.76 14.78 -6.14
CA LYS A 49 13.80 14.65 -7.18
C LYS A 49 15.11 14.12 -6.61
N ASN A 50 15.50 14.57 -5.41
CA ASN A 50 16.71 14.06 -4.75
C ASN A 50 16.57 12.56 -4.43
N HIS A 51 15.44 12.15 -3.87
CA HIS A 51 15.13 10.74 -3.62
C HIS A 51 15.08 9.92 -4.92
N MET A 52 14.45 10.44 -5.98
CA MET A 52 14.42 9.78 -7.28
C MET A 52 15.83 9.56 -7.85
N ALA A 53 16.69 10.58 -7.78
CA ALA A 53 18.07 10.50 -8.25
C ALA A 53 18.89 9.48 -7.43
N ALA A 54 18.73 9.46 -6.11
CA ALA A 54 19.37 8.49 -5.23
C ALA A 54 18.94 7.05 -5.56
N GLY A 55 17.62 6.82 -5.73
CA GLY A 55 17.10 5.50 -6.11
C GLY A 55 17.64 5.02 -7.47
N VAL A 56 17.72 5.91 -8.46
CA VAL A 56 18.30 5.58 -9.77
C VAL A 56 19.79 5.25 -9.65
N ALA A 57 20.54 6.02 -8.85
CA ALA A 57 21.96 5.75 -8.62
C ALA A 57 22.18 4.36 -7.99
N PHE A 58 21.36 3.95 -7.02
CA PHE A 58 21.43 2.60 -6.44
C PHE A 58 21.08 1.50 -7.44
N MET A 59 20.08 1.71 -8.32
CA MET A 59 19.74 0.73 -9.36
C MET A 59 20.83 0.59 -10.44
N GLN A 60 21.58 1.66 -10.70
CA GLN A 60 22.61 1.72 -11.74
C GLN A 60 24.03 1.56 -11.18
N ASP A 61 24.15 1.12 -9.93
CA ASP A 61 25.45 0.91 -9.28
C ASP A 61 26.30 -0.07 -10.11
N PRO A 62 27.56 0.29 -10.45
CA PRO A 62 28.42 -0.52 -11.31
C PRO A 62 28.75 -1.90 -10.72
N ASP A 63 28.65 -2.05 -9.39
CA ASP A 63 28.89 -3.33 -8.71
C ASP A 63 27.62 -4.21 -8.67
N GLY A 64 26.50 -3.70 -9.20
CA GLY A 64 25.23 -4.39 -9.32
C GLY A 64 24.09 -3.63 -8.63
N ALA A 65 22.88 -3.79 -9.14
CA ALA A 65 21.72 -3.04 -8.66
C ALA A 65 21.43 -3.29 -7.16
N ARG A 66 21.38 -2.20 -6.39
CA ARG A 66 21.16 -2.16 -4.94
C ARG A 66 19.70 -1.87 -4.61
N TYR A 67 18.85 -2.87 -4.80
CA TYR A 67 17.40 -2.70 -4.68
C TYR A 67 16.92 -2.42 -3.25
N GLU A 68 17.62 -2.93 -2.23
CA GLU A 68 17.28 -2.69 -0.81
C GLU A 68 17.39 -1.21 -0.45
N GLU A 69 18.42 -0.54 -0.98
CA GLU A 69 18.66 0.89 -0.81
C GLU A 69 17.80 1.74 -1.75
N ALA A 70 17.53 1.27 -2.97
CA ALA A 70 16.71 2.00 -3.94
C ALA A 70 15.22 2.06 -3.54
N TYR A 71 14.69 0.98 -2.96
CA TYR A 71 13.28 0.87 -2.59
C TYR A 71 12.79 2.03 -1.68
N PRO A 72 13.42 2.35 -0.53
CA PRO A 72 12.95 3.43 0.34
C PRO A 72 13.05 4.81 -0.33
N GLU A 73 14.02 5.01 -1.22
CA GLU A 73 14.19 6.25 -1.98
C GLU A 73 13.03 6.46 -2.96
N PHE A 74 12.69 5.46 -3.78
CA PHE A 74 11.54 5.57 -4.69
C PHE A 74 10.21 5.69 -3.95
N ARG A 75 10.06 4.97 -2.82
CA ARG A 75 8.89 5.10 -1.96
C ARG A 75 8.73 6.54 -1.51
N LYS A 76 9.82 7.16 -1.04
CA LYS A 76 9.77 8.54 -0.56
C LYS A 76 9.53 9.55 -1.68
N ALA A 77 10.14 9.35 -2.84
CA ALA A 77 9.89 10.16 -4.03
C ALA A 77 8.41 10.12 -4.44
N TYR A 78 7.78 8.94 -4.44
CA TYR A 78 6.37 8.80 -4.75
C TYR A 78 5.46 9.41 -3.68
N GLU A 79 5.72 9.16 -2.39
CA GLU A 79 4.96 9.77 -1.29
C GLU A 79 4.96 11.31 -1.37
N LEU A 80 6.11 11.90 -1.69
CA LEU A 80 6.26 13.36 -1.73
C LEU A 80 5.65 14.00 -2.97
N SER A 81 5.73 13.35 -4.13
CA SER A 81 5.41 14.01 -5.42
C SER A 81 4.27 13.37 -6.21
N GLY A 82 3.92 12.11 -5.92
CA GLY A 82 3.03 11.32 -6.76
C GLY A 82 3.62 10.92 -8.13
N SER A 83 4.94 11.05 -8.32
CA SER A 83 5.61 10.69 -9.57
C SER A 83 5.33 9.24 -9.99
N LEU A 84 4.68 9.05 -11.13
CA LEU A 84 4.39 7.71 -11.67
C LEU A 84 5.67 6.97 -12.10
N ASN A 85 6.75 7.69 -12.41
CA ASN A 85 8.07 7.09 -12.64
C ASN A 85 8.67 6.53 -11.35
N ALA A 86 8.49 7.24 -10.23
CA ALA A 86 8.92 6.74 -8.92
C ALA A 86 8.08 5.51 -8.52
N LEU A 87 6.76 5.55 -8.75
CA LEU A 87 5.86 4.41 -8.52
C LEU A 87 6.26 3.18 -9.34
N GLN A 88 6.61 3.38 -10.60
CA GLN A 88 7.08 2.32 -11.47
C GLN A 88 8.39 1.69 -10.97
N ASN A 89 9.38 2.51 -10.62
CA ASN A 89 10.63 2.00 -10.07
C ASN A 89 10.43 1.33 -8.71
N LEU A 90 9.47 1.80 -7.90
CA LEU A 90 9.05 1.16 -6.67
C LEU A 90 8.47 -0.24 -6.91
N ALA A 91 7.64 -0.42 -7.94
CA ALA A 91 7.11 -1.72 -8.34
C ALA A 91 8.23 -2.70 -8.73
N ILE A 92 9.19 -2.23 -9.53
CA ILE A 92 10.36 -3.03 -9.95
C ILE A 92 11.20 -3.42 -8.73
N CYS A 93 11.52 -2.48 -7.84
CA CYS A 93 12.28 -2.78 -6.63
C CYS A 93 11.54 -3.78 -5.73
N ALA A 94 10.22 -3.60 -5.54
CA ALA A 94 9.40 -4.53 -4.77
C ALA A 94 9.46 -5.96 -5.34
N GLN A 95 9.35 -6.11 -6.66
CA GLN A 95 9.48 -7.42 -7.31
C GLN A 95 10.87 -8.03 -7.08
N LYS A 96 11.94 -7.23 -7.22
CA LYS A 96 13.33 -7.70 -7.05
C LYS A 96 13.66 -8.09 -5.61
N LEU A 97 12.95 -7.51 -4.65
CA LEU A 97 13.06 -7.82 -3.22
C LEU A 97 12.07 -8.91 -2.77
N GLU A 98 11.31 -9.50 -3.69
CA GLU A 98 10.28 -10.51 -3.38
C GLU A 98 9.20 -10.01 -2.40
N LEU A 99 8.93 -8.70 -2.45
CA LEU A 99 7.80 -8.06 -1.79
C LEU A 99 6.54 -8.23 -2.67
N ASP A 100 6.21 -9.47 -3.04
CA ASP A 100 5.28 -9.80 -4.12
C ASP A 100 3.90 -9.14 -3.96
N GLY A 101 3.36 -9.11 -2.74
CA GLY A 101 2.07 -8.44 -2.49
C GLY A 101 2.10 -6.94 -2.78
N GLU A 102 3.22 -6.28 -2.49
CA GLU A 102 3.41 -4.87 -2.80
C GLU A 102 3.70 -4.65 -4.28
N ALA A 103 4.55 -5.49 -4.88
CA ALA A 103 4.87 -5.45 -6.30
C ALA A 103 3.59 -5.56 -7.16
N ILE A 104 2.71 -6.51 -6.84
CA ILE A 104 1.39 -6.66 -7.48
C ILE A 104 0.60 -5.35 -7.40
N THR A 105 0.51 -4.78 -6.19
CA THR A 105 -0.27 -3.56 -5.97
C THR A 105 0.31 -2.38 -6.76
N TYR A 106 1.63 -2.18 -6.74
CA TYR A 106 2.27 -1.08 -7.45
C TYR A 106 2.19 -1.27 -8.98
N TYR A 107 2.36 -2.47 -9.51
CA TYR A 107 2.16 -2.73 -10.93
C TYR A 107 0.73 -2.44 -11.39
N GLU A 108 -0.27 -2.85 -10.61
CA GLU A 108 -1.67 -2.51 -10.89
C GLU A 108 -1.87 -0.99 -10.94
N MET A 109 -1.32 -0.26 -9.96
CA MET A 109 -1.41 1.19 -9.93
C MET A 109 -0.69 1.86 -11.11
N VAL A 110 0.46 1.33 -11.55
CA VAL A 110 1.21 1.87 -12.71
C VAL A 110 0.43 1.63 -14.00
N LEU A 111 -0.08 0.43 -14.22
CA LEU A 111 -0.86 0.10 -15.41
C LEU A 111 -2.17 0.90 -15.47
N ASP A 112 -2.82 1.12 -14.33
CA ASP A 112 -4.02 1.95 -14.22
C ASP A 112 -3.73 3.44 -14.51
N LYS A 113 -2.65 4.00 -13.94
CA LYS A 113 -2.39 5.45 -13.96
C LYS A 113 -1.51 5.93 -15.10
N LYS A 114 -0.62 5.08 -15.59
CA LYS A 114 0.42 5.40 -16.60
C LYS A 114 0.31 4.50 -17.84
N GLY A 115 -0.56 3.49 -17.84
CA GLY A 115 -0.56 2.42 -18.84
C GLY A 115 -0.74 2.87 -20.29
N ASP A 116 -1.33 4.03 -20.55
CA ASP A 116 -1.49 4.59 -21.90
C ASP A 116 -0.27 5.41 -22.36
N ASP A 117 0.56 5.86 -21.41
CA ASP A 117 1.79 6.62 -21.66
C ASP A 117 3.03 5.71 -21.73
N LEU A 118 2.89 4.43 -21.41
CA LEU A 118 3.99 3.45 -21.49
C LEU A 118 4.22 3.02 -22.94
N ALA A 119 5.49 2.78 -23.27
CA ALA A 119 5.82 2.13 -24.53
C ALA A 119 5.20 0.71 -24.55
N GLU A 120 4.75 0.25 -25.72
CA GLU A 120 3.99 -1.01 -25.84
C GLU A 120 4.76 -2.21 -25.28
N ASN A 121 6.07 -2.27 -25.54
CA ASN A 121 6.95 -3.32 -25.02
C ASN A 121 7.11 -3.28 -23.48
N GLU A 122 7.15 -2.07 -22.91
CA GLU A 122 7.26 -1.84 -21.48
C GLU A 122 5.96 -2.23 -20.75
N LYS A 123 4.81 -1.78 -21.28
CA LYS A 123 3.48 -2.18 -20.78
C LYS A 123 3.33 -3.70 -20.81
N ALA A 124 3.61 -4.32 -21.95
CA ALA A 124 3.49 -5.77 -22.11
C ALA A 124 4.43 -6.54 -21.17
N GLN A 125 5.61 -6.00 -20.85
CA GLN A 125 6.51 -6.60 -19.87
C GLN A 125 5.91 -6.54 -18.46
N MET A 126 5.39 -5.38 -18.03
CA MET A 126 4.75 -5.25 -16.72
C MET A 126 3.52 -6.13 -16.57
N GLU A 127 2.69 -6.25 -17.61
CA GLU A 127 1.52 -7.13 -17.61
C GLU A 127 1.92 -8.60 -17.44
N ARG A 128 2.99 -9.05 -18.10
CA ARG A 128 3.54 -10.40 -17.92
C ARG A 128 4.08 -10.61 -16.50
N ASP A 129 4.85 -9.66 -15.98
CA ASP A 129 5.42 -9.73 -14.63
C ASP A 129 4.32 -9.77 -13.57
N LEU A 130 3.28 -8.92 -13.71
CA LEU A 130 2.11 -8.90 -12.85
C LEU A 130 1.34 -10.23 -12.90
N ALA A 131 1.12 -10.78 -14.10
CA ALA A 131 0.45 -12.07 -14.26
C ALA A 131 1.25 -13.21 -13.60
N ALA A 132 2.58 -13.20 -13.76
CA ALA A 132 3.47 -14.19 -13.15
C ALA A 132 3.43 -14.12 -11.62
N LEU A 133 3.52 -12.92 -11.03
CA LEU A 133 3.41 -12.72 -9.59
C LEU A 133 2.06 -13.22 -9.05
N LYS A 134 0.95 -12.82 -9.68
CA LYS A 134 -0.41 -13.22 -9.27
C LYS A 134 -0.63 -14.72 -9.34
N ALA A 135 0.01 -15.41 -10.28
CA ALA A 135 -0.16 -16.85 -10.45
C ALA A 135 0.46 -17.67 -9.30
N VAL A 136 1.43 -17.11 -8.57
CA VAL A 136 2.24 -17.87 -7.61
C VAL A 136 2.20 -17.34 -6.19
N VAL A 137 1.87 -16.07 -5.98
CA VAL A 137 1.86 -15.45 -4.64
C VAL A 137 0.98 -16.20 -3.64
N ALA A 138 1.51 -16.47 -2.45
CA ALA A 138 0.76 -17.00 -1.33
C ALA A 138 0.26 -15.86 -0.45
N TRP A 139 -1.04 -15.77 -0.22
CA TRP A 139 -1.62 -14.73 0.63
C TRP A 139 -1.76 -15.22 2.06
N VAL A 140 -1.18 -14.48 3.00
CA VAL A 140 -1.38 -14.68 4.45
C VAL A 140 -1.98 -13.42 5.07
N THR A 141 -2.74 -13.58 6.14
CA THR A 141 -3.28 -12.46 6.91
C THR A 141 -2.77 -12.57 8.33
N LEU A 142 -2.08 -11.52 8.79
CA LEU A 142 -1.47 -11.47 10.12
C LEU A 142 -2.06 -10.31 10.92
N SER A 143 -2.26 -10.53 12.21
CA SER A 143 -2.61 -9.50 13.20
C SER A 143 -1.88 -9.77 14.50
N SER A 144 -1.75 -8.76 15.35
CA SER A 144 -1.22 -8.86 16.70
C SER A 144 -2.19 -8.22 17.70
N ASP A 145 -2.10 -8.66 18.95
CA ASP A 145 -2.75 -8.08 20.12
C ASP A 145 -2.18 -6.71 20.55
N ARG A 146 -1.11 -6.23 19.91
CA ARG A 146 -0.50 -4.91 20.14
C ARG A 146 -0.05 -4.25 18.84
N PRO A 147 0.02 -2.91 18.78
CA PRO A 147 0.53 -2.19 17.61
C PRO A 147 2.06 -2.30 17.50
N GLY A 148 2.59 -2.12 16.29
CA GLY A 148 4.02 -1.96 16.04
C GLY A 148 4.86 -3.24 16.10
N VAL A 149 4.24 -4.43 16.02
CA VAL A 149 4.98 -5.69 16.01
C VAL A 149 5.69 -5.86 14.67
N GLN A 150 6.99 -6.10 14.75
CA GLN A 150 7.84 -6.40 13.59
C GLN A 150 7.77 -7.88 13.27
N VAL A 151 7.24 -8.25 12.11
CA VAL A 151 7.33 -9.61 11.57
C VAL A 151 8.50 -9.65 10.60
N VAL A 152 9.46 -10.53 10.89
CA VAL A 152 10.54 -10.89 9.97
C VAL A 152 10.13 -12.15 9.24
N ASP A 153 10.02 -12.07 7.92
CA ASP A 153 9.89 -13.21 7.02
C ASP A 153 11.25 -13.58 6.46
N GLU A 154 11.69 -14.81 6.68
CA GLU A 154 12.87 -15.37 6.04
C GLU A 154 12.46 -16.51 5.10
N ARG A 155 12.66 -16.29 3.79
CA ARG A 155 12.45 -17.32 2.77
C ARG A 155 13.76 -18.03 2.47
N THR A 156 13.74 -19.36 2.47
CA THR A 156 14.89 -20.18 2.05
C THR A 156 14.69 -20.64 0.60
N PRO A 157 15.36 -20.04 -0.40
CA PRO A 157 15.26 -20.48 -1.78
C PRO A 157 15.95 -21.83 -1.99
N ARG A 158 15.64 -22.51 -3.11
CA ARG A 158 16.31 -23.78 -3.49
C ARG A 158 17.82 -23.59 -3.75
N ARG A 159 18.22 -22.38 -4.15
CA ARG A 159 19.62 -21.96 -4.39
C ARG A 159 19.77 -20.51 -3.96
N GLY A 160 20.93 -20.14 -3.43
CA GLY A 160 21.23 -18.77 -3.02
C GLY A 160 21.12 -18.53 -1.51
N ILE A 161 21.18 -17.25 -1.14
CA ILE A 161 21.13 -16.78 0.24
C ILE A 161 19.65 -16.62 0.65
N PRO A 162 19.28 -16.87 1.92
CA PRO A 162 17.93 -16.56 2.41
C PRO A 162 17.56 -15.10 2.20
N ILE A 163 16.32 -14.85 1.80
CA ILE A 163 15.78 -13.50 1.57
C ILE A 163 14.97 -13.11 2.80
N ARG A 164 15.16 -11.87 3.29
CA ARG A 164 14.56 -11.39 4.52
C ARG A 164 13.72 -10.14 4.29
N ASN A 165 12.42 -10.28 4.47
CA ASN A 165 11.48 -9.17 4.42
C ASN A 165 10.98 -8.81 5.82
N ARG A 166 10.68 -7.53 6.04
CA ARG A 166 10.20 -7.01 7.32
C ARG A 166 8.88 -6.30 7.14
N TYR A 167 7.94 -6.63 8.01
CA TYR A 167 6.61 -6.06 8.00
C TYR A 167 6.28 -5.55 9.39
N GLU A 168 5.64 -4.39 9.45
CA GLU A 168 4.96 -3.94 10.67
C GLU A 168 3.51 -4.42 10.64
N ILE A 169 3.06 -5.08 11.71
CA ILE A 169 1.67 -5.48 11.94
C ILE A 169 1.16 -4.87 13.24
N GLY A 170 -0.16 -4.85 13.41
CA GLY A 170 -0.79 -4.38 14.64
C GLY A 170 -2.14 -5.04 14.88
N LEU A 171 -3.01 -4.31 15.56
CA LEU A 171 -4.39 -4.75 15.87
C LEU A 171 -5.21 -5.06 14.62
N GLN A 172 -4.95 -4.33 13.53
CA GLN A 172 -5.66 -4.52 12.27
C GLN A 172 -5.03 -5.66 11.46
N PRO A 173 -5.84 -6.61 10.94
CA PRO A 173 -5.34 -7.64 10.04
C PRO A 173 -4.67 -7.03 8.82
N LYS A 174 -3.43 -7.43 8.56
CA LYS A 174 -2.65 -7.02 7.40
C LYS A 174 -2.48 -8.21 6.48
N ARG A 175 -2.86 -8.04 5.21
CA ARG A 175 -2.68 -9.06 4.17
C ARG A 175 -1.29 -8.91 3.56
N LEU A 176 -0.50 -9.99 3.57
CA LEU A 176 0.83 -10.07 2.99
C LEU A 176 0.82 -11.06 1.82
N GLY A 177 1.44 -10.68 0.71
CA GLY A 177 1.70 -11.56 -0.41
C GLY A 177 3.13 -12.07 -0.33
N LEU A 178 3.28 -13.35 0.03
CA LEU A 178 4.56 -14.01 0.17
C LEU A 178 4.94 -14.72 -1.13
N HIS A 179 6.21 -14.62 -1.49
CA HIS A 179 6.77 -15.35 -2.62
C HIS A 179 6.66 -16.88 -2.39
N PRO A 180 6.59 -17.73 -3.42
CA PRO A 180 6.59 -19.18 -3.22
C PRO A 180 7.86 -19.70 -2.52
N GLY A 181 7.66 -20.55 -1.51
CA GLY A 181 8.78 -21.26 -0.89
C GLY A 181 8.53 -21.69 0.55
N ASN A 182 9.63 -21.98 1.24
CA ASN A 182 9.64 -22.27 2.66
C ASN A 182 9.96 -20.97 3.42
N HIS A 183 9.06 -20.58 4.31
CA HIS A 183 9.14 -19.35 5.07
C HIS A 183 9.27 -19.63 6.57
N LYS A 184 10.05 -18.80 7.25
CA LYS A 184 10.08 -18.70 8.71
C LYS A 184 9.67 -17.28 9.11
N LEU A 185 8.46 -17.16 9.66
CA LEU A 185 7.94 -15.90 10.19
C LEU A 185 8.30 -15.79 11.68
N VAL A 186 8.94 -14.69 12.06
CA VAL A 186 9.29 -14.38 13.46
C VAL A 186 8.75 -13.01 13.84
N ALA A 187 7.84 -12.98 14.81
CA ALA A 187 7.37 -11.74 15.41
C ALA A 187 8.36 -11.26 16.50
N LYS A 188 8.68 -9.96 16.47
CA LYS A 188 9.53 -9.24 17.42
C LYS A 188 8.80 -7.99 17.86
N ALA A 189 8.77 -7.74 19.16
CA ALA A 189 7.99 -6.67 19.74
C ALA A 189 8.51 -6.32 21.14
#